data_AF-A0A7Y6YLY8-F1
#
_entry.id   AF-A0A7Y6YLY8-F1
#
_cell.length_a   1.000
_cell.length_b   1.000
_cell.length_c   1.000
_cell.angle_alpha   90.00
_cell.angle_beta   90.00
_cell.angle_gamma   90.00
#
_symmetry.space_group_name_H-M   'P 1'
#
loop_
_entity.id
_entity.type
_entity.pdbx_description
1 polymer ?
#
loop_
_entity_poly.entity_id
_entity_poly.type
_entity_poly.pdbx_seq_one_letter_code
_entity_poly.pdbx_strand_id
1 'polypeptide(L)'
;MIRVRMVLLAAAASLWGSWALAGERLALVIGNSNYGAVSALDNPVRDARLIAATLEGLGFDVTLAADAKQIEMKRAIAQFGRKLRNAGEDATGLFYYAGHGVQSFGSNYLLPVDVALSDAADLDLMAIEAQSVLRQMASARNRTNIVILDACRNNPFETVADLNESGLAEMKAPTGTFLAYATAPGDVALDGEGENSPFTEALAREITVPGAPVEQVFKQVRRAVLEQSGGKQTPWDTSSLVSDFMFAAAAPEAAMTAAELEEAQIWASIQASRDAMQIMLYLRGYGDGKYAGEARALLAELMQEELQAGQPAAEAAPAPAPVQDAETAMFQAAQGDGSKAAYEAYLMAYPEGQFAEMAAAEVAALAAGSGQDPAAGGEAPAAAPEVAAEQAPSPAAGEAGPVTYASPLDVGVPEISGLTLAEAVARAPLFPPIEGLPDSYWKEQTCSSCHQWTRERLCTQGNTYLSLNMQRSLGKQHPFGGALKQVLKSWAAGGCQ
;
A
#
# COMPACT_ATOMS: atom_id res chain seq x y z
N MET A 1 -23.84 52.78 31.64
CA MET A 1 -24.23 51.46 31.07
C MET A 1 -24.05 51.44 29.53
N ILE A 2 -22.85 51.67 29.00
CA ILE A 2 -22.63 51.80 27.53
C ILE A 2 -21.25 51.24 27.11
N ARG A 3 -20.93 49.97 27.44
CA ARG A 3 -19.70 49.29 26.94
C ARG A 3 -19.82 47.77 26.67
N VAL A 4 -21.01 47.16 26.78
CA VAL A 4 -21.18 45.68 26.71
C VAL A 4 -21.89 45.20 25.42
N ARG A 5 -22.35 46.11 24.54
CA ARG A 5 -23.11 45.76 23.33
C ARG A 5 -22.33 45.68 22.01
N MET A 6 -21.02 45.96 21.99
CA MET A 6 -20.23 46.03 20.75
C MET A 6 -19.35 44.82 20.44
N VAL A 7 -19.26 43.82 21.33
CA VAL A 7 -18.42 42.62 21.09
C VAL A 7 -19.22 41.46 20.44
N LEU A 8 -20.55 41.41 20.63
CA LEU A 8 -21.40 40.33 20.13
C LEU A 8 -21.82 40.45 18.65
N LEU A 9 -21.49 41.55 17.97
CA LEU A 9 -21.78 41.74 16.53
C LEU A 9 -20.59 41.42 15.60
N ALA A 10 -19.38 41.27 16.14
CA ALA A 10 -18.20 40.89 15.35
C ALA A 10 -18.06 39.38 15.15
N ALA A 11 -18.67 38.56 16.00
CA ALA A 11 -18.59 37.09 15.93
C ALA A 11 -19.58 36.46 14.92
N ALA A 12 -20.60 37.19 14.47
CA ALA A 12 -21.62 36.69 13.54
C ALA A 12 -21.28 36.90 12.05
N ALA A 13 -20.24 37.69 11.74
CA ALA A 13 -19.82 37.99 10.37
C ALA A 13 -18.76 37.02 9.82
N SER A 14 -18.19 36.15 10.65
CA SER A 14 -17.05 35.29 10.30
C SER A 14 -17.43 33.91 9.74
N LEU A 15 -18.72 33.61 9.59
CA LEU A 15 -19.23 32.31 9.11
C LEU A 15 -19.72 32.35 7.66
N TRP A 16 -19.63 33.50 6.99
CA TRP A 16 -20.08 33.69 5.60
C TRP A 16 -18.87 34.12 4.77
N GLY A 17 -18.37 33.23 3.89
CA GLY A 17 -17.28 33.58 2.96
C GLY A 17 -15.98 32.78 3.11
N SER A 18 -16.07 31.48 3.41
CA SER A 18 -14.97 30.53 3.11
C SER A 18 -15.48 29.32 2.32
N TRP A 19 -16.35 29.57 1.34
CA TRP A 19 -16.23 28.82 0.10
C TRP A 19 -14.88 29.22 -0.50
N ALA A 20 -13.89 28.34 -0.35
CA ALA A 20 -12.72 28.39 -1.22
C ALA A 20 -13.22 28.45 -2.66
N LEU A 21 -12.63 29.31 -3.49
CA LEU A 21 -12.97 29.46 -4.90
C LEU A 21 -12.54 28.20 -5.66
N ALA A 22 -13.32 27.14 -5.53
CA ALA A 22 -13.28 26.01 -6.44
C ALA A 22 -13.75 26.54 -7.81
N GLY A 23 -12.82 26.63 -8.76
CA GLY A 23 -13.11 27.10 -10.11
C GLY A 23 -14.29 26.33 -10.74
N GLU A 24 -15.11 27.03 -11.53
CA GLU A 24 -16.36 26.47 -12.04
C GLU A 24 -16.13 25.13 -12.76
N ARG A 25 -16.98 24.15 -12.44
CA ARG A 25 -16.97 22.82 -13.03
C ARG A 25 -18.07 22.76 -14.09
N LEU A 26 -17.68 22.64 -15.35
CA LEU A 26 -18.59 22.64 -16.50
C LEU A 26 -18.50 21.30 -17.22
N ALA A 27 -19.64 20.69 -17.55
CA ALA A 27 -19.66 19.48 -18.36
C ALA A 27 -20.56 19.61 -19.59
N LEU A 28 -20.14 19.02 -20.71
CA LEU A 28 -20.98 18.71 -21.86
C LEU A 28 -21.03 17.20 -22.01
N VAL A 29 -22.22 16.62 -21.88
CA VAL A 29 -22.46 15.18 -21.89
C VAL A 29 -23.39 14.88 -23.05
N ILE A 30 -22.95 14.03 -23.98
CA ILE A 30 -23.72 13.68 -25.19
C ILE A 30 -23.90 12.16 -25.27
N GLY A 31 -25.13 11.70 -25.50
CA GLY A 31 -25.44 10.29 -25.72
C GLY A 31 -26.33 10.12 -26.95
N ASN A 32 -25.86 9.37 -27.95
CA ASN A 32 -26.59 9.12 -29.19
C ASN A 32 -26.88 7.62 -29.36
N SER A 33 -28.16 7.26 -29.37
CA SER A 33 -28.68 5.89 -29.46
C SER A 33 -29.53 5.67 -30.72
N ASN A 34 -30.43 6.60 -31.03
CA ASN A 34 -31.49 6.41 -32.01
C ASN A 34 -31.10 6.93 -33.41
N TYR A 35 -30.12 6.28 -34.03
CA TYR A 35 -29.62 6.64 -35.36
C TYR A 35 -30.64 6.37 -36.48
N GLY A 36 -30.75 7.31 -37.43
CA GLY A 36 -31.72 7.21 -38.53
C GLY A 36 -31.26 6.36 -39.73
N ALA A 37 -29.96 6.37 -40.05
CA ALA A 37 -29.41 5.69 -41.23
C ALA A 37 -28.45 4.53 -40.91
N VAL A 38 -28.07 4.35 -39.64
CA VAL A 38 -27.19 3.27 -39.16
C VAL A 38 -27.84 2.52 -38.00
N SER A 39 -27.23 1.43 -37.55
CA SER A 39 -27.72 0.65 -36.41
C SER A 39 -27.88 1.51 -35.16
N ALA A 40 -29.01 1.36 -34.48
CA ALA A 40 -29.20 1.94 -33.16
C ALA A 40 -28.27 1.29 -32.12
N LEU A 41 -28.03 1.99 -31.01
CA LEU A 41 -27.30 1.50 -29.83
C LEU A 41 -28.21 1.62 -28.61
N ASP A 42 -28.26 0.58 -27.76
CA ASP A 42 -29.25 0.51 -26.70
C ASP A 42 -28.87 1.40 -25.49
N ASN A 43 -27.58 1.44 -25.14
CA ASN A 43 -27.11 2.08 -23.91
C ASN A 43 -26.72 3.59 -23.96
N PRO A 44 -26.21 4.20 -25.05
CA PRO A 44 -25.63 5.55 -25.01
C PRO A 44 -26.47 6.68 -24.40
N VAL A 45 -27.80 6.70 -24.61
CA VAL A 45 -28.69 7.70 -23.97
C VAL A 45 -28.88 7.43 -22.47
N ARG A 46 -28.80 6.16 -22.02
CA ARG A 46 -28.80 5.81 -20.59
C ARG A 46 -27.46 6.15 -19.95
N ASP A 47 -26.37 5.75 -20.61
CA ASP A 47 -24.99 6.06 -20.24
C ASP A 47 -24.79 7.57 -19.98
N ALA A 48 -25.20 8.41 -20.94
CA ALA A 48 -25.10 9.87 -20.82
C ALA A 48 -25.97 10.45 -19.69
N ARG A 49 -27.14 9.87 -19.39
CA ARG A 49 -27.98 10.31 -18.26
C ARG A 49 -27.38 9.94 -16.92
N LEU A 50 -26.80 8.74 -16.81
CA LEU A 50 -26.10 8.28 -15.61
C LEU A 50 -24.90 9.20 -15.31
N ILE A 51 -24.04 9.44 -16.31
CA ILE A 51 -22.88 10.32 -16.15
C ILE A 51 -23.29 11.76 -15.85
N ALA A 52 -24.34 12.29 -16.50
CA ALA A 52 -24.86 13.62 -16.18
C ALA A 52 -25.30 13.73 -14.71
N ALA A 53 -26.16 12.83 -14.24
CA ALA A 53 -26.66 12.84 -12.87
C ALA A 53 -25.53 12.69 -11.83
N THR A 54 -24.55 11.82 -12.09
CA THR A 54 -23.40 11.66 -11.19
C THR A 54 -22.52 12.92 -11.17
N LEU A 55 -22.28 13.56 -12.31
CA LEU A 55 -21.49 14.80 -12.37
C LEU A 55 -22.22 16.00 -11.73
N GLU A 56 -23.54 16.12 -11.87
CA GLU A 56 -24.36 17.09 -11.15
C GLU A 56 -24.21 16.91 -9.63
N GLY A 57 -24.28 15.66 -9.15
CA GLY A 57 -24.03 15.32 -7.74
C GLY A 57 -22.61 15.65 -7.24
N LEU A 58 -21.65 15.79 -8.16
CA LEU A 58 -20.25 16.18 -7.90
C LEU A 58 -19.99 17.68 -8.16
N GLY A 59 -21.05 18.47 -8.34
CA GLY A 59 -21.00 19.93 -8.45
C GLY A 59 -20.61 20.48 -9.82
N PHE A 60 -20.84 19.73 -10.90
CA PHE A 60 -20.72 20.25 -12.28
C PHE A 60 -22.04 20.92 -12.74
N ASP A 61 -21.93 22.06 -13.45
CA ASP A 61 -22.98 22.55 -14.34
C ASP A 61 -22.95 21.73 -15.63
N VAL A 62 -23.90 20.78 -15.72
CA VAL A 62 -23.97 19.81 -16.82
C VAL A 62 -24.93 20.28 -17.91
N THR A 63 -24.43 20.28 -19.15
CA THR A 63 -25.25 20.39 -20.36
C THR A 63 -25.38 19.01 -20.98
N LEU A 64 -26.54 18.36 -20.79
CA LEU A 64 -26.87 17.05 -21.38
C LEU A 64 -27.53 17.23 -22.76
N ALA A 65 -27.08 16.48 -23.76
CA ALA A 65 -27.74 16.33 -25.05
C ALA A 65 -27.94 14.83 -25.37
N ALA A 66 -29.17 14.43 -25.65
CA ALA A 66 -29.52 13.05 -25.99
C ALA A 66 -30.11 12.98 -27.41
N ASP A 67 -29.70 11.97 -28.18
CA ASP A 67 -30.05 11.77 -29.59
C ASP A 67 -29.87 13.07 -30.42
N ALA A 68 -28.70 13.68 -30.28
CA ALA A 68 -28.40 14.99 -30.81
C ALA A 68 -28.07 14.95 -32.31
N LYS A 69 -28.69 15.85 -33.07
CA LYS A 69 -28.39 16.08 -34.49
C LYS A 69 -27.09 16.86 -34.68
N GLN A 70 -26.53 16.84 -35.87
CA GLN A 70 -25.24 17.47 -36.14
C GLN A 70 -25.20 18.96 -35.73
N ILE A 71 -26.24 19.72 -36.10
CA ILE A 71 -26.35 21.15 -35.78
C ILE A 71 -26.47 21.39 -34.27
N GLU A 72 -27.09 20.46 -33.55
CA GLU A 72 -27.29 20.53 -32.10
C GLU A 72 -25.97 20.23 -31.38
N MET A 73 -25.24 19.19 -31.79
CA MET A 73 -23.88 18.90 -31.31
C MET A 73 -22.94 20.09 -31.56
N LYS A 74 -22.87 20.61 -32.80
CA LYS A 74 -22.05 21.79 -33.15
C LYS A 74 -22.40 23.00 -32.26
N ARG A 75 -23.69 23.24 -32.01
CA ARG A 75 -24.17 24.34 -31.14
C ARG A 75 -23.79 24.11 -29.68
N ALA A 76 -23.98 22.91 -29.15
CA ALA A 76 -23.67 22.56 -27.77
C ALA A 76 -22.16 22.67 -27.48
N ILE A 77 -21.32 22.10 -28.35
CA ILE A 77 -19.85 22.20 -28.27
C ILE A 77 -19.39 23.67 -28.30
N ALA A 78 -19.96 24.49 -29.20
CA ALA A 78 -19.63 25.91 -29.29
C ALA A 78 -20.15 26.73 -28.08
N GLN A 79 -21.27 26.35 -27.47
CA GLN A 79 -21.79 26.95 -26.24
C GLN A 79 -20.93 26.58 -25.03
N PHE A 80 -20.57 25.29 -24.90
CA PHE A 80 -19.69 24.77 -23.86
C PHE A 80 -18.31 25.47 -23.88
N GLY A 81 -17.66 25.55 -25.05
CA GLY A 81 -16.41 26.30 -25.19
C GLY A 81 -16.53 27.81 -24.87
N ARG A 82 -17.71 28.42 -25.06
CA ARG A 82 -17.98 29.80 -24.60
C ARG A 82 -18.18 29.89 -23.09
N LYS A 83 -18.94 28.98 -22.47
CA LYS A 83 -19.07 28.91 -21.00
C LYS A 83 -17.68 28.77 -20.37
N LEU A 84 -16.88 27.81 -20.85
CA LEU A 84 -15.56 27.51 -20.30
C LEU A 84 -14.57 28.68 -20.43
N ARG A 85 -14.59 29.43 -21.54
CA ARG A 85 -13.83 30.68 -21.69
C ARG A 85 -14.26 31.78 -20.72
N ASN A 86 -15.55 31.85 -20.37
CA ASN A 86 -16.08 32.86 -19.48
C ASN A 86 -15.85 32.53 -17.99
N ALA A 87 -15.76 31.25 -17.65
CA ALA A 87 -15.52 30.73 -16.31
C ALA A 87 -14.09 30.99 -15.77
N GLY A 88 -13.15 31.37 -16.65
CA GLY A 88 -11.80 31.77 -16.27
C GLY A 88 -10.79 30.62 -16.17
N GLU A 89 -9.58 30.97 -15.74
CA GLU A 89 -8.42 30.05 -15.80
C GLU A 89 -8.48 28.91 -14.78
N ASP A 90 -9.18 29.05 -13.65
CA ASP A 90 -9.31 27.98 -12.65
C ASP A 90 -10.35 26.90 -13.00
N ALA A 91 -11.14 27.11 -14.07
CA ALA A 91 -12.28 26.27 -14.41
C ALA A 91 -11.89 24.84 -14.85
N THR A 92 -12.79 23.89 -14.59
CA THR A 92 -12.69 22.52 -15.10
C THR A 92 -13.72 22.31 -16.21
N GLY A 93 -13.26 21.89 -17.39
CA GLY A 93 -14.13 21.48 -18.49
C GLY A 93 -14.12 19.96 -18.63
N LEU A 94 -15.30 19.33 -18.64
CA LEU A 94 -15.47 17.92 -18.96
C LEU A 94 -16.31 17.75 -20.23
N PHE A 95 -15.84 16.94 -21.17
CA PHE A 95 -16.62 16.45 -22.30
C PHE A 95 -16.77 14.94 -22.20
N TYR A 96 -18.00 14.45 -22.29
CA TYR A 96 -18.32 13.05 -22.38
C TYR A 96 -19.17 12.79 -23.64
N TYR A 97 -18.83 11.75 -24.39
CA TYR A 97 -19.62 11.28 -25.52
C TYR A 97 -19.80 9.76 -25.47
N ALA A 98 -21.05 9.30 -25.59
CA ALA A 98 -21.40 7.91 -25.86
C ALA A 98 -22.16 7.80 -27.19
N GLY A 99 -21.83 6.77 -27.97
CA GLY A 99 -22.48 6.47 -29.25
C GLY A 99 -21.52 5.94 -30.30
N HIS A 100 -21.94 5.94 -31.57
CA HIS A 100 -21.06 5.60 -32.68
C HIS A 100 -19.96 6.65 -32.84
N GLY A 101 -18.74 6.15 -32.99
CA GLY A 101 -17.58 6.90 -33.45
C GLY A 101 -16.96 6.13 -34.61
N VAL A 102 -16.24 6.83 -35.47
CA VAL A 102 -15.45 6.22 -36.55
C VAL A 102 -14.12 6.94 -36.70
N GLN A 103 -13.12 6.24 -37.21
CA GLN A 103 -11.84 6.77 -37.62
C GLN A 103 -11.79 6.88 -39.15
N SER A 104 -11.16 7.93 -39.66
CA SER A 104 -10.66 7.98 -41.04
C SER A 104 -9.39 8.81 -41.11
N PHE A 105 -8.36 8.30 -41.81
CA PHE A 105 -7.04 8.93 -41.93
C PHE A 105 -6.43 9.40 -40.59
N GLY A 106 -6.59 8.60 -39.53
CA GLY A 106 -6.10 8.91 -38.17
C GLY A 106 -6.86 10.03 -37.44
N SER A 107 -8.00 10.49 -37.98
CA SER A 107 -8.89 11.47 -37.35
C SER A 107 -10.16 10.80 -36.85
N ASN A 108 -10.60 11.18 -35.65
CA ASN A 108 -11.79 10.63 -35.00
C ASN A 108 -13.02 11.50 -35.23
N TYR A 109 -14.14 10.86 -35.54
CA TYR A 109 -15.43 11.52 -35.78
C TYR A 109 -16.51 10.93 -34.89
N LEU A 110 -17.24 11.81 -34.21
CA LEU A 110 -18.42 11.49 -33.39
C LEU A 110 -19.66 11.63 -34.28
N LEU A 111 -20.51 10.60 -34.31
CA LEU A 111 -21.64 10.56 -35.24
C LEU A 111 -22.93 11.11 -34.62
N PRO A 112 -23.58 12.11 -35.24
CA PRO A 112 -24.92 12.55 -34.85
C PRO A 112 -25.98 11.51 -35.25
N VAL A 113 -27.17 11.56 -34.63
CA VAL A 113 -28.25 10.60 -34.97
C VAL A 113 -28.82 10.78 -36.37
N ASP A 114 -28.67 11.97 -36.96
CA ASP A 114 -29.05 12.28 -38.34
C ASP A 114 -27.89 12.13 -39.35
N VAL A 115 -26.83 11.41 -38.98
CA VAL A 115 -25.74 11.08 -39.90
C VAL A 115 -26.26 10.28 -41.09
N ALA A 116 -25.81 10.66 -42.29
CA ALA A 116 -25.93 9.88 -43.51
C ALA A 116 -24.64 10.08 -44.30
N LEU A 117 -23.89 8.99 -44.53
CA LEU A 117 -22.64 8.99 -45.30
C LEU A 117 -22.81 8.13 -46.54
N SER A 118 -22.29 8.60 -47.67
CA SER A 118 -22.14 7.81 -48.91
C SER A 118 -20.71 7.30 -49.07
N ASP A 119 -19.73 8.13 -48.68
CA ASP A 119 -18.30 7.82 -48.67
C ASP A 119 -17.57 8.54 -47.51
N ALA A 120 -16.26 8.31 -47.39
CA ALA A 120 -15.44 8.88 -46.31
C ALA A 120 -15.32 10.42 -46.36
N ALA A 121 -15.47 11.06 -47.53
CA ALA A 121 -15.35 12.51 -47.66
C ALA A 121 -16.58 13.26 -47.10
N ASP A 122 -17.71 12.57 -46.92
CA ASP A 122 -18.88 13.13 -46.23
C ASP A 122 -18.62 13.38 -44.73
N LEU A 123 -17.61 12.76 -44.09
CA LEU A 123 -17.38 12.86 -42.65
C LEU A 123 -17.21 14.30 -42.15
N ASP A 124 -16.37 15.11 -42.81
CA ASP A 124 -16.14 16.52 -42.43
C ASP A 124 -17.42 17.37 -42.53
N LEU A 125 -18.34 16.97 -43.41
CA LEU A 125 -19.60 17.67 -43.68
C LEU A 125 -20.74 17.20 -42.78
N MET A 126 -20.78 15.91 -42.42
CA MET A 126 -21.93 15.24 -41.77
C MET A 126 -21.67 14.80 -40.32
N ALA A 127 -20.42 14.55 -39.92
CA ALA A 127 -20.06 14.16 -38.56
C ALA A 127 -19.49 15.34 -37.72
N ILE A 128 -18.90 15.03 -36.56
CA ILE A 128 -18.19 15.96 -35.68
C ILE A 128 -16.77 15.45 -35.43
N GLU A 129 -15.75 16.10 -35.99
CA GLU A 129 -14.34 15.82 -35.66
C GLU A 129 -14.10 15.98 -34.15
N ALA A 130 -13.67 14.92 -33.45
CA ALA A 130 -13.46 14.94 -32.00
C ALA A 130 -12.36 15.93 -31.58
N GLN A 131 -11.34 16.11 -32.42
CA GLN A 131 -10.30 17.12 -32.22
C GLN A 131 -10.86 18.55 -32.22
N SER A 132 -12.03 18.81 -32.84
CA SER A 132 -12.70 20.12 -32.75
C SER A 132 -13.18 20.45 -31.34
N VAL A 133 -13.57 19.43 -30.54
CA VAL A 133 -13.91 19.57 -29.12
C VAL A 133 -12.67 19.92 -28.32
N LEU A 134 -11.57 19.18 -28.51
CA LEU A 134 -10.27 19.47 -27.89
C LEU A 134 -9.80 20.91 -28.21
N ARG A 135 -9.98 21.38 -29.45
CA ARG A 135 -9.66 22.77 -29.83
C ARG A 135 -10.56 23.79 -29.12
N GLN A 136 -11.86 23.53 -28.93
CA GLN A 136 -12.72 24.42 -28.14
C GLN A 136 -12.30 24.47 -26.67
N MET A 137 -12.01 23.32 -26.05
CA MET A 137 -11.59 23.25 -24.65
C MET A 137 -10.22 23.93 -24.44
N ALA A 138 -9.22 23.60 -25.25
CA ALA A 138 -7.89 24.22 -25.16
C ALA A 138 -7.91 25.75 -25.41
N SER A 139 -8.86 26.25 -26.20
CA SER A 139 -9.03 27.71 -26.38
C SER A 139 -9.49 28.44 -25.11
N ALA A 140 -10.00 27.74 -24.11
CA ALA A 140 -10.40 28.31 -22.83
C ALA A 140 -9.22 28.62 -21.89
N ARG A 141 -8.07 27.95 -22.08
CA ARG A 141 -6.87 28.11 -21.22
C ARG A 141 -7.16 27.90 -19.73
N ASN A 142 -8.16 27.08 -19.45
CA ASN A 142 -8.57 26.68 -18.12
C ASN A 142 -7.67 25.55 -17.58
N ARG A 143 -7.62 25.40 -16.26
CA ARG A 143 -6.66 24.58 -15.52
C ARG A 143 -6.74 23.08 -15.83
N THR A 144 -7.95 22.58 -16.09
CA THR A 144 -8.19 21.14 -16.27
C THR A 144 -9.24 20.89 -17.35
N ASN A 145 -8.87 20.14 -18.37
CA ASN A 145 -9.77 19.59 -19.38
C ASN A 145 -9.82 18.08 -19.27
N ILE A 146 -11.02 17.50 -19.33
CA ILE A 146 -11.26 16.05 -19.26
C ILE A 146 -12.12 15.67 -20.45
N VAL A 147 -11.64 14.75 -21.28
CA VAL A 147 -12.37 14.27 -22.47
C VAL A 147 -12.53 12.76 -22.36
N ILE A 148 -13.77 12.27 -22.45
CA ILE A 148 -14.12 10.87 -22.24
C ILE A 148 -14.94 10.40 -23.45
N LEU A 149 -14.45 9.39 -24.17
CA LEU A 149 -15.09 8.84 -25.36
C LEU A 149 -15.49 7.38 -25.12
N ASP A 150 -16.78 7.15 -24.88
CA ASP A 150 -17.41 5.83 -24.80
C ASP A 150 -18.04 5.45 -26.16
N ALA A 151 -17.16 5.33 -27.15
CA ALA A 151 -17.50 5.19 -28.56
C ALA A 151 -16.76 4.04 -29.26
N CYS A 152 -17.08 3.84 -30.54
CA CYS A 152 -16.63 2.73 -31.39
C CYS A 152 -17.08 1.36 -30.86
N ARG A 153 -18.41 1.15 -30.84
CA ARG A 153 -19.04 -0.09 -30.37
C ARG A 153 -19.31 -1.10 -31.50
N ASN A 154 -19.69 -0.59 -32.66
CA ASN A 154 -19.66 -1.27 -33.96
C ASN A 154 -19.40 -0.17 -34.99
N ASN A 155 -18.66 -0.44 -36.07
CA ASN A 155 -18.50 0.55 -37.12
C ASN A 155 -19.57 0.26 -38.21
N PRO A 156 -20.64 1.07 -38.35
CA PRO A 156 -21.70 0.79 -39.30
C PRO A 156 -21.30 1.01 -40.77
N PHE A 157 -20.08 1.51 -41.02
CA PHE A 157 -19.55 1.84 -42.34
C PHE A 157 -18.34 0.98 -42.74
N GLU A 158 -18.13 -0.18 -42.11
CA GLU A 158 -17.03 -1.12 -42.43
C GLU A 158 -16.93 -1.54 -43.91
N THR A 159 -18.02 -1.44 -44.67
CA THR A 159 -18.07 -1.75 -46.10
C THR A 159 -17.73 -0.57 -47.01
N VAL A 160 -17.58 0.64 -46.45
CA VAL A 160 -17.19 1.87 -47.15
C VAL A 160 -15.67 1.99 -47.13
N ALA A 161 -15.07 2.29 -48.28
CA ALA A 161 -13.64 2.52 -48.38
C ALA A 161 -13.19 3.67 -47.46
N ASP A 162 -12.01 3.52 -46.86
CA ASP A 162 -11.40 4.47 -45.91
C ASP A 162 -12.21 4.73 -44.62
N LEU A 163 -13.27 3.95 -44.37
CA LEU A 163 -14.05 3.87 -43.12
C LEU A 163 -14.05 2.46 -42.50
N ASN A 164 -13.13 1.58 -42.93
CA ASN A 164 -13.06 0.18 -42.48
C ASN A 164 -12.12 -0.06 -41.30
N GLU A 165 -11.62 1.00 -40.66
CA GLU A 165 -10.82 0.91 -39.43
C GLU A 165 -11.73 0.68 -38.22
N SER A 166 -11.32 -0.24 -37.33
CA SER A 166 -11.96 -0.48 -36.04
C SER A 166 -11.47 0.52 -35.00
N GLY A 167 -12.31 0.81 -34.00
CA GLY A 167 -11.93 1.64 -32.86
C GLY A 167 -11.74 3.13 -33.17
N LEU A 168 -11.11 3.83 -32.23
CA LEU A 168 -10.70 5.22 -32.39
C LEU A 168 -9.17 5.34 -32.50
N ALA A 169 -8.71 6.39 -33.18
CA ALA A 169 -7.32 6.81 -33.21
C ALA A 169 -6.88 7.36 -31.85
N GLU A 170 -5.60 7.19 -31.53
CA GLU A 170 -4.97 7.97 -30.47
C GLU A 170 -4.91 9.46 -30.87
N MET A 171 -5.49 10.34 -30.06
CA MET A 171 -5.49 11.78 -30.30
C MET A 171 -4.46 12.47 -29.42
N LYS A 172 -3.74 13.44 -30.02
CA LYS A 172 -2.81 14.28 -29.28
C LYS A 172 -3.55 15.39 -28.52
N ALA A 173 -3.77 15.18 -27.24
CA ALA A 173 -4.38 16.15 -26.35
C ALA A 173 -3.41 17.32 -26.01
N PRO A 174 -3.89 18.59 -25.94
CA PRO A 174 -3.09 19.73 -25.47
C PRO A 174 -2.81 19.67 -23.97
N THR A 175 -1.70 20.27 -23.52
CA THR A 175 -1.32 20.37 -22.10
C THR A 175 -2.47 20.85 -21.22
N GLY A 176 -2.63 20.26 -20.03
CA GLY A 176 -3.77 20.50 -19.15
C GLY A 176 -4.99 19.65 -19.50
N THR A 177 -4.85 18.62 -20.35
CA THR A 177 -5.94 17.71 -20.73
C THR A 177 -5.67 16.27 -20.29
N PHE A 178 -6.69 15.66 -19.69
CA PHE A 178 -6.84 14.22 -19.51
C PHE A 178 -7.79 13.69 -20.60
N LEU A 179 -7.38 12.67 -21.34
CA LEU A 179 -8.17 12.07 -22.42
C LEU A 179 -8.32 10.56 -22.14
N ALA A 180 -9.56 10.08 -22.13
CA ALA A 180 -9.91 8.69 -21.89
C ALA A 180 -10.83 8.11 -22.96
N TYR A 181 -10.65 6.83 -23.19
CA TYR A 181 -11.37 6.00 -24.15
C TYR A 181 -11.93 4.78 -23.42
N ALA A 182 -13.15 4.36 -23.77
CA ALA A 182 -13.76 3.16 -23.18
C ALA A 182 -13.02 1.86 -23.51
N THR A 183 -12.17 1.87 -24.54
CA THR A 183 -11.37 0.73 -25.01
C THR A 183 -10.01 1.23 -25.53
N ALA A 184 -9.12 0.33 -25.95
CA ALA A 184 -7.81 0.72 -26.49
C ALA A 184 -7.94 1.32 -27.90
N PRO A 185 -7.01 2.21 -28.33
CA PRO A 185 -7.00 2.68 -29.71
C PRO A 185 -6.94 1.52 -30.72
N GLY A 186 -7.80 1.54 -31.72
CA GLY A 186 -8.00 0.43 -32.68
C GLY A 186 -8.93 -0.71 -32.21
N ASP A 187 -9.24 -0.81 -30.92
CA ASP A 187 -10.17 -1.81 -30.36
C ASP A 187 -11.61 -1.27 -30.26
N VAL A 188 -12.55 -2.17 -29.98
CA VAL A 188 -13.99 -1.91 -29.90
C VAL A 188 -14.47 -1.86 -28.45
N ALA A 189 -15.42 -0.97 -28.13
CA ALA A 189 -16.06 -0.86 -26.83
C ALA A 189 -17.38 -1.66 -26.81
N LEU A 190 -17.72 -2.34 -25.72
CA LEU A 190 -18.96 -3.11 -25.66
C LEU A 190 -20.15 -2.20 -25.33
N ASP A 191 -21.29 -2.38 -26.00
CA ASP A 191 -22.53 -1.69 -25.59
C ASP A 191 -22.99 -2.17 -24.20
N GLY A 192 -22.76 -3.44 -23.88
CA GLY A 192 -23.18 -4.09 -22.64
C GLY A 192 -24.57 -4.74 -22.75
N GLU A 193 -24.79 -5.80 -21.97
CA GLU A 193 -26.09 -6.49 -21.90
C GLU A 193 -26.98 -5.96 -20.75
N GLY A 194 -26.46 -5.02 -19.94
CA GLY A 194 -27.15 -4.39 -18.81
C GLY A 194 -27.81 -3.05 -19.15
N GLU A 195 -28.19 -2.30 -18.11
CA GLU A 195 -28.83 -0.98 -18.28
C GLU A 195 -27.88 0.13 -18.79
N ASN A 196 -26.57 -0.07 -18.70
CA ASN A 196 -25.53 0.87 -19.13
C ASN A 196 -24.32 0.07 -19.67
N SER A 197 -23.38 0.74 -20.34
CA SER A 197 -22.12 0.14 -20.79
C SER A 197 -21.23 -0.26 -19.62
N PRO A 198 -20.39 -1.31 -19.74
CA PRO A 198 -19.44 -1.70 -18.69
C PRO A 198 -18.50 -0.55 -18.29
N PHE A 199 -18.10 0.26 -19.27
CA PHE A 199 -17.25 1.43 -19.03
C PHE A 199 -17.97 2.53 -18.27
N THR A 200 -19.21 2.84 -18.65
CA THR A 200 -19.97 3.92 -18.02
C THR A 200 -20.48 3.53 -16.64
N GLU A 201 -20.90 2.29 -16.42
CA GLU A 201 -21.23 1.76 -15.10
C GLU A 201 -20.01 1.83 -14.15
N ALA A 202 -18.84 1.39 -14.62
CA ALA A 202 -17.60 1.51 -13.87
C ALA A 202 -17.22 2.98 -13.60
N LEU A 203 -17.25 3.84 -14.62
CA LEU A 203 -16.92 5.26 -14.52
C LEU A 203 -17.81 5.98 -13.51
N ALA A 204 -19.14 5.83 -13.63
CA ALA A 204 -20.11 6.47 -12.76
C ALA A 204 -19.93 6.10 -11.28
N ARG A 205 -19.51 4.86 -10.99
CA ARG A 205 -19.15 4.43 -9.64
C ARG A 205 -17.85 5.07 -9.17
N GLU A 206 -16.75 4.90 -9.92
CA GLU A 206 -15.41 5.28 -9.46
C GLU A 206 -15.22 6.81 -9.34
N ILE A 207 -15.90 7.64 -10.15
CA ILE A 207 -15.81 9.12 -10.01
C ILE A 207 -16.41 9.66 -8.70
N THR A 208 -17.22 8.86 -8.00
CA THR A 208 -17.79 9.25 -6.69
C THR A 208 -16.83 9.03 -5.53
N VAL A 209 -15.72 8.32 -5.73
CA VAL A 209 -14.76 7.98 -4.67
C VAL A 209 -14.04 9.24 -4.17
N PRO A 210 -14.24 9.66 -2.90
CA PRO A 210 -13.66 10.90 -2.38
C PRO A 210 -12.13 10.86 -2.37
N GLY A 211 -11.50 11.95 -2.84
CA GLY A 211 -10.05 12.15 -2.72
C GLY A 211 -9.20 11.33 -3.70
N ALA A 212 -9.81 10.58 -4.62
CA ALA A 212 -9.07 9.83 -5.63
C ALA A 212 -8.63 10.76 -6.79
N PRO A 213 -7.32 10.82 -7.13
CA PRO A 213 -6.85 11.48 -8.35
C PRO A 213 -7.43 10.81 -9.60
N VAL A 214 -7.64 11.58 -10.67
CA VAL A 214 -8.23 11.09 -11.93
C VAL A 214 -7.46 9.89 -12.53
N GLU A 215 -6.14 9.88 -12.50
CA GLU A 215 -5.31 8.73 -12.92
C GLU A 215 -5.62 7.47 -12.10
N GLN A 216 -5.89 7.61 -10.80
CA GLN A 216 -6.28 6.49 -9.94
C GLN A 216 -7.71 6.04 -10.23
N VAL A 217 -8.64 6.98 -10.44
CA VAL A 217 -10.03 6.68 -10.83
C VAL A 217 -10.05 5.87 -12.13
N PHE A 218 -9.39 6.33 -13.19
CA PHE A 218 -9.37 5.61 -14.47
C PHE A 218 -8.62 4.28 -14.41
N LYS A 219 -7.62 4.13 -13.53
CA LYS A 219 -7.04 2.82 -13.21
C LYS A 219 -8.03 1.87 -12.54
N GLN A 220 -8.96 2.36 -11.72
CA GLN A 220 -10.05 1.54 -11.16
C GLN A 220 -11.09 1.18 -12.22
N VAL A 221 -11.51 2.14 -13.05
CA VAL A 221 -12.42 1.91 -14.19
C VAL A 221 -11.84 0.83 -15.10
N ARG A 222 -10.56 0.92 -15.46
CA ARG A 222 -9.86 -0.08 -16.28
C ARG A 222 -9.90 -1.48 -15.66
N ARG A 223 -9.69 -1.61 -14.34
CA ARG A 223 -9.80 -2.90 -13.63
C ARG A 223 -11.22 -3.47 -13.68
N ALA A 224 -12.22 -2.65 -13.36
CA ALA A 224 -13.62 -3.09 -13.36
C ALA A 224 -14.10 -3.51 -14.76
N VAL A 225 -13.75 -2.76 -15.81
CA VAL A 225 -14.13 -3.10 -17.19
C VAL A 225 -13.41 -4.36 -17.68
N LEU A 226 -12.13 -4.56 -17.33
CA LEU A 226 -11.43 -5.80 -17.65
C LEU A 226 -12.09 -7.02 -16.99
N GLU A 227 -12.54 -6.90 -15.74
CA GLU A 227 -13.24 -7.95 -15.01
C GLU A 227 -14.62 -8.22 -15.63
N GLN A 228 -15.44 -7.18 -15.79
CA GLN A 228 -16.80 -7.27 -16.34
C GLN A 228 -16.86 -7.72 -17.80
N SER A 229 -15.88 -7.36 -18.63
CA SER A 229 -15.80 -7.79 -20.03
C SER A 229 -15.13 -9.17 -20.21
N GLY A 230 -14.62 -9.79 -19.15
CA GLY A 230 -13.83 -11.02 -19.26
C GLY A 230 -12.53 -10.83 -20.04
N GLY A 231 -11.92 -9.64 -19.95
CA GLY A 231 -10.69 -9.26 -20.66
C GLY A 231 -10.88 -8.82 -22.11
N LYS A 232 -12.12 -8.65 -22.59
CA LYS A 232 -12.43 -8.27 -23.99
C LYS A 232 -12.32 -6.78 -24.27
N GLN A 233 -12.38 -5.93 -23.24
CA GLN A 233 -12.36 -4.48 -23.36
C GLN A 233 -11.37 -3.90 -22.35
N THR A 234 -10.44 -3.07 -22.83
CA THR A 234 -9.39 -2.45 -22.00
C THR A 234 -9.46 -0.93 -22.12
N PRO A 235 -10.08 -0.21 -21.17
CA PRO A 235 -10.09 1.25 -21.18
C PRO A 235 -8.67 1.84 -21.25
N TRP A 236 -8.53 2.93 -22.00
CA TRP A 236 -7.25 3.58 -22.25
C TRP A 236 -7.32 5.06 -21.89
N ASP A 237 -6.22 5.60 -21.36
CA ASP A 237 -6.14 7.00 -20.98
C ASP A 237 -4.74 7.58 -21.24
N THR A 238 -4.71 8.88 -21.52
CA THR A 238 -3.51 9.69 -21.65
C THR A 238 -3.69 10.98 -20.86
N SER A 239 -2.70 11.35 -20.04
CA SER A 239 -2.74 12.54 -19.20
C SER A 239 -1.62 13.50 -19.58
N SER A 240 -2.00 14.77 -19.71
CA SER A 240 -1.09 15.91 -19.78
C SER A 240 -1.42 16.96 -18.71
N LEU A 241 -2.13 16.53 -17.66
CA LEU A 241 -2.46 17.37 -16.50
C LEU A 241 -1.19 17.83 -15.79
N VAL A 242 -1.22 19.06 -15.27
CA VAL A 242 -0.11 19.70 -14.55
C VAL A 242 -0.41 19.87 -13.05
N SER A 243 -1.63 19.55 -12.63
CA SER A 243 -2.10 19.58 -11.24
C SER A 243 -3.10 18.46 -11.03
N ASP A 244 -3.10 17.87 -9.84
CA ASP A 244 -4.07 16.83 -9.46
C ASP A 244 -5.51 17.31 -9.67
N PHE A 245 -6.33 16.43 -10.24
CA PHE A 245 -7.78 16.60 -10.32
C PHE A 245 -8.48 15.46 -9.59
N MET A 246 -9.49 15.82 -8.79
CA MET A 246 -10.34 14.88 -8.05
C MET A 246 -11.81 15.22 -8.34
N PHE A 247 -12.58 14.22 -8.76
CA PHE A 247 -14.00 14.36 -9.03
C PHE A 247 -14.76 14.68 -7.74
N ALA A 248 -14.82 13.72 -6.81
CA ALA A 248 -15.20 13.99 -5.43
C ALA A 248 -13.97 14.54 -4.67
N ALA A 249 -14.09 15.73 -4.09
CA ALA A 249 -13.10 16.19 -3.11
C ALA A 249 -13.02 15.15 -1.98
N ALA A 250 -11.83 14.95 -1.39
CA ALA A 250 -11.75 14.21 -0.14
C ALA A 250 -12.74 14.85 0.84
N ALA A 251 -13.54 14.04 1.53
CA ALA A 251 -14.13 14.51 2.78
C ALA A 251 -12.97 15.07 3.61
N PRO A 252 -13.13 16.21 4.32
CA PRO A 252 -12.13 16.61 5.29
C PRO A 252 -11.96 15.40 6.21
N GLU A 253 -10.79 14.78 6.11
CA GLU A 253 -10.41 13.69 7.00
C GLU A 253 -10.70 14.22 8.40
N ALA A 254 -11.47 13.47 9.19
CA ALA A 254 -11.83 13.90 10.55
C ALA A 254 -10.54 13.86 11.36
N ALA A 255 -9.74 14.93 11.20
CA ALA A 255 -8.43 15.08 11.77
C ALA A 255 -8.67 15.03 13.26
N MET A 256 -8.23 13.91 13.86
CA MET A 256 -8.44 13.62 15.27
C MET A 256 -8.11 14.89 16.03
N THR A 257 -9.10 15.40 16.76
CA THR A 257 -8.92 16.62 17.54
C THR A 257 -7.72 16.43 18.46
N ALA A 258 -7.05 17.53 18.84
CA ALA A 258 -5.89 17.42 19.72
C ALA A 258 -6.18 16.57 20.98
N ALA A 259 -7.41 16.65 21.49
CA ALA A 259 -7.91 15.82 22.60
C ALA A 259 -8.06 14.32 22.25
N GLU A 260 -8.54 13.95 21.06
CA GLU A 260 -8.62 12.54 20.64
C GLU A 260 -7.22 11.95 20.35
N LEU A 261 -6.29 12.77 19.83
CA LEU A 261 -4.90 12.35 19.62
C LEU A 261 -4.17 12.16 20.96
N GLU A 262 -4.42 13.05 21.92
CA GLU A 262 -3.94 12.97 23.30
C GLU A 262 -4.53 11.75 24.03
N GLU A 263 -5.85 11.51 23.95
CA GLU A 263 -6.50 10.31 24.50
C GLU A 263 -5.89 9.03 23.92
N ALA A 264 -5.66 8.97 22.61
CA ALA A 264 -5.06 7.80 21.95
C ALA A 264 -3.61 7.55 22.39
N GLN A 265 -2.80 8.59 22.57
CA GLN A 265 -1.43 8.46 23.09
C GLN A 265 -1.42 8.01 24.55
N ILE A 266 -2.29 8.59 25.38
CA ILE A 266 -2.48 8.18 26.77
C ILE A 266 -2.91 6.70 26.82
N TRP A 267 -3.94 6.30 26.07
CA TRP A 267 -4.41 4.92 26.03
C TRP A 267 -3.32 3.93 25.59
N ALA A 268 -2.57 4.24 24.53
CA ALA A 268 -1.46 3.39 24.07
C ALA A 268 -0.40 3.18 25.16
N SER A 269 -0.06 4.22 25.93
CA SER A 269 0.90 4.11 27.05
C SER A 269 0.38 3.21 28.19
N ILE A 270 -0.92 3.25 28.46
CA ILE A 270 -1.58 2.50 29.54
C ILE A 270 -1.79 1.04 29.15
N GLN A 271 -2.17 0.79 27.90
CA GLN A 271 -2.27 -0.55 27.34
C GLN A 271 -0.91 -1.26 27.35
N ALA A 272 0.17 -0.53 27.05
CA ALA A 272 1.53 -1.05 27.11
C ALA A 272 2.03 -1.28 28.56
N SER A 273 1.61 -0.46 29.53
CA SER A 273 2.03 -0.62 30.92
C SER A 273 1.32 -1.77 31.64
N ARG A 274 0.09 -2.12 31.23
CA ARG A 274 -0.79 -3.09 31.92
C ARG A 274 -0.93 -2.83 33.43
N ASP A 275 -0.84 -1.56 33.84
CA ASP A 275 -0.94 -1.15 35.24
C ASP A 275 -2.40 -0.86 35.62
N ALA A 276 -2.95 -1.64 36.56
CA ALA A 276 -4.34 -1.52 37.00
C ALA A 276 -4.69 -0.14 37.59
N MET A 277 -3.73 0.55 38.23
CA MET A 277 -3.94 1.91 38.73
C MET A 277 -3.98 2.92 37.58
N GLN A 278 -3.09 2.79 36.59
CA GLN A 278 -3.11 3.65 35.40
C GLN A 278 -4.42 3.48 34.61
N ILE A 279 -4.91 2.24 34.48
CA ILE A 279 -6.19 1.96 33.82
C ILE A 279 -7.38 2.54 34.62
N MET A 280 -7.36 2.47 35.96
CA MET A 280 -8.38 3.13 36.78
C MET A 280 -8.31 4.67 36.71
N LEU A 281 -7.12 5.25 36.62
CA LEU A 281 -6.94 6.70 36.43
C LEU A 281 -7.43 7.15 35.05
N TYR A 282 -7.17 6.35 34.01
CA TYR A 282 -7.72 6.55 32.67
C TYR A 282 -9.25 6.57 32.68
N LEU A 283 -9.88 5.53 33.25
CA LEU A 283 -11.33 5.42 33.33
C LEU A 283 -12.00 6.53 34.17
N ARG A 284 -11.24 7.21 35.03
CA ARG A 284 -11.70 8.40 35.76
C ARG A 284 -11.69 9.67 34.90
N GLY A 285 -10.72 9.82 33.99
CA GLY A 285 -10.62 10.98 33.08
C GLY A 285 -11.42 10.82 31.79
N TYR A 286 -11.44 9.60 31.24
CA TYR A 286 -11.97 9.23 29.93
C TYR A 286 -13.04 8.12 30.05
N GLY A 287 -13.90 8.18 31.07
CA GLY A 287 -14.90 7.14 31.34
C GLY A 287 -15.92 6.89 30.22
N ASP A 288 -16.19 7.92 29.42
CA ASP A 288 -17.03 7.88 28.19
C ASP A 288 -16.19 8.07 26.92
N GLY A 289 -14.86 7.99 27.04
CA GLY A 289 -13.90 8.14 25.93
C GLY A 289 -13.89 6.94 24.98
N LYS A 290 -13.25 7.12 23.83
CA LYS A 290 -13.20 6.15 22.73
C LYS A 290 -12.71 4.77 23.17
N TYR A 291 -11.70 4.73 24.04
CA TYR A 291 -11.09 3.46 24.51
C TYR A 291 -11.61 3.00 25.87
N ALA A 292 -12.65 3.63 26.42
CA ALA A 292 -13.18 3.29 27.74
C ALA A 292 -13.76 1.87 27.83
N GLY A 293 -14.17 1.28 26.70
CA GLY A 293 -14.56 -0.13 26.64
C GLY A 293 -13.37 -1.08 26.83
N GLU A 294 -12.29 -0.84 26.07
CA GLU A 294 -11.04 -1.61 26.11
C GLU A 294 -10.37 -1.51 27.50
N ALA A 295 -10.32 -0.31 28.07
CA ALA A 295 -9.79 -0.07 29.41
C ALA A 295 -10.54 -0.85 30.51
N ARG A 296 -11.88 -0.96 30.43
CA ARG A 296 -12.66 -1.80 31.38
C ARG A 296 -12.36 -3.29 31.22
N ALA A 297 -12.17 -3.76 29.98
CA ALA A 297 -11.83 -5.15 29.71
C ALA A 297 -10.43 -5.51 30.26
N LEU A 298 -9.43 -4.67 29.98
CA LEU A 298 -8.05 -4.87 30.46
C LEU A 298 -7.96 -4.83 31.99
N LEU A 299 -8.72 -3.95 32.66
CA LEU A 299 -8.78 -3.93 34.12
C LEU A 299 -9.38 -5.22 34.69
N ALA A 300 -10.44 -5.74 34.09
CA ALA A 300 -11.08 -6.98 34.53
C ALA A 300 -10.15 -8.20 34.35
N GLU A 301 -9.39 -8.25 33.25
CA GLU A 301 -8.36 -9.25 32.98
C GLU A 301 -7.29 -9.27 34.08
N LEU A 302 -6.68 -8.11 34.37
CA LEU A 302 -5.63 -7.97 35.40
C LEU A 302 -6.14 -8.31 36.81
N MET A 303 -7.35 -7.88 37.17
CA MET A 303 -7.96 -8.26 38.46
C MET A 303 -8.18 -9.77 38.58
N GLN A 304 -8.48 -10.45 37.46
CA GLN A 304 -8.66 -11.90 37.45
C GLN A 304 -7.32 -12.66 37.50
N GLU A 305 -6.25 -12.11 36.92
CA GLU A 305 -4.87 -12.59 37.10
C GLU A 305 -4.42 -12.47 38.56
N GLU A 306 -4.62 -11.31 39.21
CA GLU A 306 -4.31 -11.12 40.65
C GLU A 306 -5.11 -12.06 41.55
N LEU A 307 -6.41 -12.25 41.29
CA LEU A 307 -7.26 -13.16 42.06
C LEU A 307 -6.83 -14.64 41.94
N GLN A 308 -6.24 -15.05 40.82
CA GLN A 308 -5.69 -16.40 40.64
C GLN A 308 -4.30 -16.53 41.30
N ALA A 309 -3.43 -15.52 41.15
CA ALA A 309 -2.11 -15.50 41.81
C ALA A 309 -2.22 -15.40 43.35
N GLY A 310 -3.30 -14.82 43.86
CA GLY A 310 -3.55 -14.64 45.29
C GLY A 310 -4.21 -15.83 46.01
N GLN A 311 -4.54 -16.93 45.32
CA GLN A 311 -5.06 -18.13 45.97
C GLN A 311 -3.92 -18.95 46.59
N PRO A 312 -3.89 -19.15 47.93
CA PRO A 312 -3.03 -20.19 48.50
C PRO A 312 -3.49 -21.52 47.93
N ALA A 313 -2.54 -22.36 47.48
CA ALA A 313 -2.84 -23.71 47.04
C ALA A 313 -3.62 -24.44 48.15
N ALA A 314 -4.89 -24.75 47.89
CA ALA A 314 -5.73 -25.44 48.84
C ALA A 314 -5.09 -26.80 49.20
N GLU A 315 -5.05 -27.10 50.49
CA GLU A 315 -4.38 -28.26 51.08
C GLU A 315 -5.05 -29.57 50.62
N ALA A 316 -4.69 -30.02 49.42
CA ALA A 316 -5.09 -31.30 48.86
C ALA A 316 -4.13 -32.39 49.36
N ALA A 317 -4.71 -33.43 49.97
CA ALA A 317 -3.98 -34.59 50.47
C ALA A 317 -3.10 -35.24 49.38
N PRO A 318 -1.98 -35.90 49.75
CA PRO A 318 -1.03 -36.44 48.78
C PRO A 318 -1.68 -37.57 47.96
N ALA A 319 -1.99 -37.27 46.69
CA ALA A 319 -2.15 -38.28 45.67
C ALA A 319 -0.75 -38.78 45.23
N PRO A 320 -0.57 -40.06 44.90
CA PRO A 320 0.73 -40.59 44.50
C PRO A 320 1.19 -39.98 43.17
N ALA A 321 2.48 -39.65 43.07
CA ALA A 321 3.09 -39.19 41.82
C ALA A 321 3.03 -40.30 40.74
N PRO A 322 2.86 -39.96 39.45
CA PRO A 322 2.85 -40.93 38.38
C PRO A 322 4.24 -41.57 38.20
N VAL A 323 4.26 -42.89 38.06
CA VAL A 323 5.49 -43.71 38.06
C VAL A 323 6.43 -43.41 36.86
N GLN A 324 5.90 -42.77 35.82
CA GLN A 324 6.56 -42.53 34.53
C GLN A 324 7.77 -41.58 34.61
N ASP A 325 7.76 -40.57 35.48
CA ASP A 325 8.90 -39.66 35.65
C ASP A 325 10.09 -40.36 36.33
N ALA A 326 9.81 -41.24 37.30
CA ALA A 326 10.83 -41.98 38.04
C ALA A 326 11.49 -43.09 37.20
N GLU A 327 10.70 -43.77 36.37
CA GLU A 327 11.21 -44.76 35.42
C GLU A 327 12.13 -44.12 34.37
N THR A 328 11.67 -43.02 33.76
CA THR A 328 12.42 -42.29 32.73
C THR A 328 13.76 -41.77 33.27
N ALA A 329 13.77 -41.21 34.48
CA ALA A 329 14.99 -40.74 35.13
C ALA A 329 15.98 -41.89 35.42
N MET A 330 15.49 -43.06 35.86
CA MET A 330 16.37 -44.21 36.15
C MET A 330 16.96 -44.83 34.87
N PHE A 331 16.19 -44.87 33.77
CA PHE A 331 16.71 -45.33 32.47
C PHE A 331 17.77 -44.37 31.90
N GLN A 332 17.54 -43.05 31.99
CA GLN A 332 18.54 -42.05 31.58
C GLN A 332 19.82 -42.11 32.43
N ALA A 333 19.71 -42.38 33.73
CA ALA A 333 20.87 -42.61 34.58
C ALA A 333 21.67 -43.86 34.16
N ALA A 334 20.98 -44.95 33.79
CA ALA A 334 21.64 -46.16 33.27
C ALA A 334 22.33 -45.90 31.90
N GLN A 335 21.73 -45.08 31.04
CA GLN A 335 22.38 -44.64 29.79
C GLN A 335 23.62 -43.77 30.02
N GLY A 336 23.61 -42.90 31.04
CA GLY A 336 24.75 -42.05 31.39
C GLY A 336 25.91 -42.82 32.03
N ASP A 337 25.62 -43.90 32.78
CA ASP A 337 26.62 -44.79 33.37
C ASP A 337 27.17 -45.80 32.35
N GLY A 338 26.33 -46.29 31.44
CA GLY A 338 26.72 -47.17 30.34
C GLY A 338 27.12 -48.59 30.75
N SER A 339 27.18 -48.91 32.05
CA SER A 339 27.58 -50.24 32.51
C SER A 339 26.44 -51.26 32.47
N LYS A 340 26.80 -52.53 32.26
CA LYS A 340 25.86 -53.65 32.31
C LYS A 340 25.08 -53.71 33.63
N ALA A 341 25.74 -53.37 34.74
CA ALA A 341 25.15 -53.39 36.08
C ALA A 341 24.07 -52.31 36.25
N ALA A 342 24.23 -51.13 35.64
CA ALA A 342 23.22 -50.07 35.71
C ALA A 342 21.94 -50.44 34.94
N TYR A 343 22.07 -51.05 33.75
CA TYR A 343 20.93 -51.57 33.00
C TYR A 343 20.26 -52.78 33.68
N GLU A 344 21.03 -53.70 34.28
CA GLU A 344 20.47 -54.79 35.10
C GLU A 344 19.71 -54.27 36.33
N ALA A 345 20.20 -53.20 36.98
CA ALA A 345 19.51 -52.56 38.10
C ALA A 345 18.20 -51.87 37.66
N TYR A 346 18.18 -51.21 36.49
CA TYR A 346 16.95 -50.68 35.90
C TYR A 346 15.92 -51.79 35.62
N LEU A 347 16.33 -52.90 35.00
CA LEU A 347 15.46 -54.06 34.72
C LEU A 347 14.89 -54.70 35.99
N MET A 348 15.65 -54.68 37.09
CA MET A 348 15.17 -55.19 38.38
C MET A 348 14.12 -54.27 39.03
N ALA A 349 14.19 -52.97 38.79
CA ALA A 349 13.22 -51.98 39.28
C ALA A 349 11.96 -51.91 38.39
N TYR A 350 12.11 -52.04 37.07
CA TYR A 350 11.05 -51.88 36.08
C TYR A 350 11.03 -53.05 35.06
N PRO A 351 10.68 -54.28 35.49
CA PRO A 351 10.76 -55.48 34.64
C PRO A 351 9.77 -55.50 33.47
N GLU A 352 8.64 -54.80 33.58
CA GLU A 352 7.68 -54.54 32.49
C GLU A 352 7.66 -53.05 32.08
N GLY A 353 8.76 -52.34 32.34
CA GLY A 353 8.91 -50.92 32.03
C GLY A 353 8.92 -50.61 30.53
N GLN A 354 8.57 -49.37 30.19
CA GLN A 354 8.60 -48.84 28.82
C GLN A 354 9.96 -49.00 28.13
N PHE A 355 11.06 -48.99 28.89
CA PHE A 355 12.42 -49.12 28.35
C PHE A 355 13.06 -50.49 28.64
N ALA A 356 12.31 -51.47 29.18
CA ALA A 356 12.84 -52.79 29.55
C ALA A 356 13.43 -53.55 28.35
N GLU A 357 12.78 -53.51 27.18
CA GLU A 357 13.29 -54.20 25.98
C GLU A 357 14.63 -53.61 25.51
N MET A 358 14.80 -52.28 25.59
CA MET A 358 16.06 -51.62 25.23
C MET A 358 17.17 -51.87 26.26
N ALA A 359 16.85 -51.83 27.56
CA ALA A 359 17.82 -52.15 28.61
C ALA A 359 18.30 -53.62 28.49
N ALA A 360 17.41 -54.56 28.17
CA ALA A 360 17.78 -55.97 27.95
C ALA A 360 18.67 -56.15 26.71
N ALA A 361 18.42 -55.41 25.63
CA ALA A 361 19.28 -55.40 24.44
C ALA A 361 20.69 -54.89 24.77
N GLU A 362 20.82 -53.82 25.56
CA GLU A 362 22.13 -53.25 25.92
C GLU A 362 22.91 -54.16 26.89
N VAL A 363 22.22 -54.79 27.86
CA VAL A 363 22.81 -55.84 28.71
C VAL A 363 23.36 -57.00 27.87
N ALA A 364 22.67 -57.39 26.79
CA ALA A 364 23.13 -58.42 25.87
C ALA A 364 24.32 -57.97 25.00
N ALA A 365 24.32 -56.73 24.50
CA ALA A 365 25.43 -56.16 23.73
C ALA A 365 26.72 -56.02 24.56
N LEU A 366 26.58 -55.56 25.81
CA LEU A 366 27.68 -55.45 26.77
C LEU A 366 28.17 -56.84 27.22
N ALA A 367 27.28 -57.84 27.33
CA ALA A 367 27.68 -59.23 27.57
C ALA A 367 28.42 -59.87 26.38
N ALA A 368 28.12 -59.44 25.16
CA ALA A 368 28.77 -59.92 23.94
C ALA A 368 30.11 -59.23 23.65
N GLY A 369 30.49 -58.21 24.42
CA GLY A 369 31.78 -57.52 24.30
C GLY A 369 31.89 -56.58 23.09
N SER A 370 30.76 -56.10 22.55
CA SER A 370 30.70 -55.23 21.36
C SER A 370 30.39 -53.76 21.65
N GLY A 371 30.35 -53.35 22.93
CA GLY A 371 30.22 -51.94 23.34
C GLY A 371 31.57 -51.23 23.42
N GLN A 372 31.61 -49.93 23.12
CA GLN A 372 32.83 -49.10 23.22
C GLN A 372 32.93 -48.39 24.57
N ASP A 373 34.05 -48.60 25.27
CA ASP A 373 34.41 -48.00 26.55
C ASP A 373 35.38 -46.81 26.34
N PRO A 374 35.01 -45.56 26.70
CA PRO A 374 35.84 -44.38 26.49
C PRO A 374 36.62 -43.94 27.74
N ALA A 375 37.44 -44.82 28.35
CA ALA A 375 38.28 -44.46 29.51
C ALA A 375 39.71 -45.05 29.51
N ALA A 376 40.53 -44.80 28.49
CA ALA A 376 41.98 -45.14 28.55
C ALA A 376 42.91 -44.25 27.69
N GLY A 377 43.95 -43.67 28.33
CA GLY A 377 45.25 -43.38 27.70
C GLY A 377 45.44 -41.98 27.09
N GLY A 378 46.35 -41.18 27.68
CA GLY A 378 46.70 -39.83 27.20
C GLY A 378 47.78 -39.78 26.11
N GLU A 379 48.04 -38.56 25.61
CA GLU A 379 49.37 -37.94 25.40
C GLU A 379 49.23 -36.54 24.76
N ALA A 380 50.21 -35.68 25.00
CA ALA A 380 50.47 -34.43 24.28
C ALA A 380 51.85 -34.61 23.58
N PRO A 381 52.24 -33.90 22.49
CA PRO A 381 52.27 -32.42 22.45
C PRO A 381 52.17 -31.73 21.05
N ALA A 382 52.29 -30.39 21.05
CA ALA A 382 52.95 -29.48 20.07
C ALA A 382 52.72 -29.67 18.54
N ALA A 383 52.59 -28.62 17.70
CA ALA A 383 53.50 -27.48 17.58
C ALA A 383 52.96 -26.40 16.60
N ALA A 384 53.45 -25.15 16.73
CA ALA A 384 53.58 -24.18 15.63
C ALA A 384 55.02 -24.28 15.06
N PRO A 385 55.33 -23.80 13.83
CA PRO A 385 55.59 -22.36 13.58
C PRO A 385 55.18 -21.92 12.13
N GLU A 386 55.52 -20.76 11.51
CA GLU A 386 56.33 -19.58 11.86
C GLU A 386 55.91 -18.27 11.08
N VAL A 387 56.86 -17.33 10.95
CA VAL A 387 56.93 -15.96 10.37
C VAL A 387 56.86 -15.87 8.81
N ALA A 388 56.91 -14.72 8.10
CA ALA A 388 57.19 -13.29 8.39
C ALA A 388 56.44 -12.37 7.37
N ALA A 389 55.84 -11.24 7.75
CA ALA A 389 56.40 -9.86 7.79
C ALA A 389 56.70 -9.16 6.45
N GLU A 390 56.00 -8.05 6.15
CA GLU A 390 56.57 -6.88 5.45
C GLU A 390 55.90 -5.57 5.91
N GLN A 391 56.57 -4.43 5.72
CA GLN A 391 56.34 -3.19 6.50
C GLN A 391 55.45 -2.14 5.81
N ALA A 392 54.92 -1.22 6.62
CA ALA A 392 54.09 -0.09 6.20
C ALA A 392 54.84 0.93 5.32
N PRO A 393 54.09 1.82 4.64
CA PRO A 393 54.11 3.19 5.14
C PRO A 393 52.73 3.86 5.19
N SER A 394 52.56 4.78 6.15
CA SER A 394 51.60 5.90 6.04
C SER A 394 52.40 7.13 5.55
N PRO A 395 51.80 8.00 4.72
CA PRO A 395 51.12 9.15 5.33
C PRO A 395 49.87 9.67 4.57
N ALA A 396 49.16 10.56 5.28
CA ALA A 396 48.28 11.62 4.78
C ALA A 396 46.87 11.27 4.27
N ALA A 397 45.87 11.70 5.06
CA ALA A 397 44.56 12.21 4.64
C ALA A 397 43.82 11.42 3.53
N GLY A 398 43.35 10.22 3.86
CA GLY A 398 42.54 9.39 2.95
C GLY A 398 41.06 9.76 2.97
N GLU A 399 40.48 9.95 1.78
CA GLU A 399 39.04 9.78 1.56
C GLU A 399 38.63 8.34 1.90
N ALA A 400 37.43 8.15 2.44
CA ALA A 400 36.97 6.85 2.92
C ALA A 400 36.99 5.79 1.79
N GLY A 401 37.82 4.76 1.95
CA GLY A 401 37.88 3.62 1.04
C GLY A 401 36.58 2.78 1.05
N PRO A 402 36.45 1.80 0.14
CA PRO A 402 35.27 0.96 0.07
C PRO A 402 35.06 0.20 1.39
N VAL A 403 33.90 0.41 2.01
CA VAL A 403 33.46 -0.32 3.20
C VAL A 403 33.37 -1.81 2.86
N THR A 404 34.16 -2.66 3.52
CA THR A 404 34.04 -4.12 3.44
C THR A 404 33.47 -4.69 4.73
N TYR A 405 33.09 -5.96 4.72
CA TYR A 405 32.58 -6.65 5.92
C TYR A 405 33.60 -6.70 7.09
N ALA A 406 34.89 -6.72 6.78
CA ALA A 406 36.00 -6.91 7.73
C ALA A 406 36.91 -5.68 7.89
N SER A 407 36.59 -4.55 7.25
CA SER A 407 37.30 -3.28 7.43
C SER A 407 36.79 -2.54 8.67
N PRO A 408 37.68 -1.89 9.45
CA PRO A 408 37.26 -0.93 10.47
C PRO A 408 36.39 0.20 9.89
N LEU A 409 35.34 0.56 10.59
CA LEU A 409 34.39 1.60 10.19
C LEU A 409 34.87 2.98 10.64
N ASP A 410 35.10 3.88 9.69
CA ASP A 410 35.31 5.30 9.98
C ASP A 410 33.96 6.04 9.97
N VAL A 411 33.36 6.18 11.16
CA VAL A 411 32.05 6.80 11.36
C VAL A 411 32.05 7.70 12.60
N GLY A 412 31.31 8.81 12.54
CA GLY A 412 31.17 9.78 13.64
C GLY A 412 30.33 9.32 14.84
N VAL A 413 30.22 8.01 15.07
CA VAL A 413 29.50 7.39 16.20
C VAL A 413 30.53 6.58 17.00
N PRO A 414 31.03 7.10 18.15
CA PRO A 414 32.17 6.53 18.87
C PRO A 414 32.06 5.04 19.23
N GLU A 415 30.84 4.53 19.39
CA GLU A 415 30.56 3.19 19.89
C GLU A 415 30.63 2.09 18.80
N ILE A 416 30.66 2.50 17.53
CA ILE A 416 30.92 1.62 16.37
C ILE A 416 32.10 2.08 15.50
N SER A 417 32.67 3.25 15.77
CA SER A 417 33.89 3.74 15.10
C SER A 417 35.08 2.84 15.41
N GLY A 418 35.85 2.47 14.40
CA GLY A 418 36.99 1.55 14.48
C GLY A 418 36.63 0.06 14.60
N LEU A 419 35.35 -0.31 14.74
CA LEU A 419 34.90 -1.70 14.70
C LEU A 419 34.66 -2.16 13.25
N THR A 420 34.70 -3.47 12.99
CA THR A 420 34.18 -4.04 11.74
C THR A 420 32.65 -4.15 11.73
N LEU A 421 32.03 -4.39 10.57
CA LEU A 421 30.59 -4.67 10.48
C LEU A 421 30.17 -5.90 11.32
N ALA A 422 31.03 -6.93 11.38
CA ALA A 422 30.80 -8.13 12.18
C ALA A 422 30.79 -7.84 13.70
N GLU A 423 31.66 -6.95 14.16
CA GLU A 423 31.75 -6.57 15.58
C GLU A 423 30.68 -5.55 15.97
N ALA A 424 30.33 -4.62 15.08
CA ALA A 424 29.31 -3.59 15.32
C ALA A 424 27.92 -4.20 15.63
N VAL A 425 27.52 -5.27 14.92
CA VAL A 425 26.24 -5.95 15.18
C VAL A 425 26.23 -6.78 16.47
N ALA A 426 27.41 -7.09 17.01
CA ALA A 426 27.56 -7.74 18.32
C ALA A 426 27.58 -6.75 19.50
N ARG A 427 27.49 -5.43 19.25
CA ARG A 427 27.41 -4.41 20.31
C ARG A 427 25.98 -4.26 20.86
N ALA A 428 25.91 -3.72 22.08
CA ALA A 428 24.66 -3.29 22.69
C ALA A 428 24.17 -1.98 22.02
N PRO A 429 22.86 -1.84 21.75
CA PRO A 429 22.28 -0.63 21.17
C PRO A 429 22.38 0.57 22.13
N LEU A 430 22.58 1.80 21.61
CA LEU A 430 22.70 3.01 22.47
C LEU A 430 21.36 3.50 23.03
N PHE A 431 20.27 3.16 22.35
CA PHE A 431 18.90 3.52 22.67
C PHE A 431 17.97 2.43 22.09
N PRO A 432 16.70 2.33 22.51
CA PRO A 432 15.91 1.15 22.18
C PRO A 432 15.69 1.00 20.67
N PRO A 433 15.81 -0.23 20.11
CA PRO A 433 15.54 -0.50 18.69
C PRO A 433 14.09 -0.28 18.28
N ILE A 434 13.17 -0.30 19.25
CA ILE A 434 11.74 -0.02 19.11
C ILE A 434 11.36 0.98 20.19
N GLU A 435 10.76 2.11 19.81
CA GLU A 435 10.32 3.14 20.76
C GLU A 435 9.37 2.55 21.81
N GLY A 436 9.62 2.83 23.10
CA GLY A 436 8.88 2.25 24.22
C GLY A 436 9.34 0.85 24.69
N LEU A 437 10.34 0.22 24.04
CA LEU A 437 10.88 -1.06 24.52
C LEU A 437 11.58 -0.87 25.89
N PRO A 438 11.18 -1.58 26.97
CA PRO A 438 11.76 -1.38 28.29
C PRO A 438 13.25 -1.74 28.34
N ASP A 439 14.03 -0.98 29.11
CA ASP A 439 15.49 -1.12 29.26
C ASP A 439 15.97 -2.57 29.48
N SER A 440 15.22 -3.37 30.26
CA SER A 440 15.53 -4.77 30.54
C SER A 440 15.61 -5.67 29.29
N TYR A 441 14.98 -5.29 28.18
CA TYR A 441 14.93 -6.07 26.94
C TYR A 441 16.03 -5.70 25.93
N TRP A 442 16.76 -4.59 26.11
CA TRP A 442 17.74 -4.13 25.12
C TRP A 442 19.06 -3.58 25.69
N LYS A 443 19.06 -3.02 26.91
CA LYS A 443 20.17 -2.20 27.41
C LYS A 443 21.45 -2.98 27.73
N GLU A 444 21.28 -4.25 28.07
CA GLU A 444 22.38 -5.22 28.31
C GLU A 444 22.45 -6.30 27.23
N GLN A 445 21.61 -6.19 26.19
CA GLN A 445 21.47 -7.17 25.12
C GLN A 445 22.25 -6.71 23.88
N THR A 446 22.84 -7.65 23.14
CA THR A 446 23.54 -7.33 21.88
C THR A 446 22.54 -7.26 20.73
N CYS A 447 22.81 -6.50 19.66
CA CYS A 447 21.90 -6.48 18.51
C CYS A 447 21.75 -7.87 17.86
N SER A 448 22.76 -8.73 17.97
CA SER A 448 22.75 -10.16 17.59
C SER A 448 21.89 -11.08 18.49
N SER A 449 21.49 -10.63 19.68
CA SER A 449 20.57 -11.39 20.55
C SER A 449 19.10 -11.16 20.17
N CYS A 450 18.76 -9.96 19.69
CA CYS A 450 17.41 -9.62 19.20
C CYS A 450 17.19 -10.03 17.73
N HIS A 451 18.26 -10.13 16.94
CA HIS A 451 18.22 -10.50 15.52
C HIS A 451 19.38 -11.44 15.17
N GLN A 452 19.14 -12.48 14.38
CA GLN A 452 20.25 -13.30 13.88
C GLN A 452 20.93 -12.55 12.71
N TRP A 453 21.89 -11.68 13.01
CA TRP A 453 22.65 -10.89 12.04
C TRP A 453 23.73 -11.74 11.36
N THR A 454 23.37 -12.43 10.28
CA THR A 454 24.35 -13.08 9.39
C THR A 454 24.86 -12.08 8.33
N ARG A 455 26.04 -12.33 7.76
CA ARG A 455 26.57 -11.55 6.62
C ARG A 455 25.55 -11.42 5.48
N GLU A 456 24.85 -12.51 5.16
CA GLU A 456 23.78 -12.52 4.16
C GLU A 456 22.61 -11.61 4.53
N ARG A 457 22.09 -11.69 5.77
CA ARG A 457 20.97 -10.83 6.21
C ARG A 457 21.34 -9.35 6.28
N LEU A 458 22.58 -9.04 6.68
CA LEU A 458 23.11 -7.68 6.63
C LEU A 458 23.23 -7.17 5.19
N CYS A 459 23.63 -8.03 4.25
CA CYS A 459 23.66 -7.70 2.83
C CYS A 459 22.26 -7.44 2.27
N THR A 460 21.28 -8.29 2.58
CA THR A 460 19.86 -8.09 2.23
C THR A 460 19.35 -6.76 2.79
N GLN A 461 19.61 -6.49 4.08
CA GLN A 461 19.22 -5.23 4.72
C GLN A 461 19.88 -4.00 4.06
N GLY A 462 21.17 -4.08 3.73
CA GLY A 462 21.91 -3.04 3.02
C GLY A 462 21.34 -2.76 1.62
N ASN A 463 20.97 -3.80 0.88
CA ASN A 463 20.34 -3.68 -0.44
C ASN A 463 18.98 -2.99 -0.38
N THR A 464 18.19 -3.16 0.69
CA THR A 464 16.93 -2.39 0.84
C THR A 464 17.17 -0.88 0.77
N TYR A 465 18.27 -0.39 1.36
CA TYR A 465 18.63 1.04 1.40
C TYR A 465 19.15 1.60 0.06
N LEU A 466 19.43 0.74 -0.93
CA LEU A 466 19.75 1.15 -2.30
C LEU A 466 18.48 1.51 -3.09
N SER A 467 17.34 0.89 -2.77
CA SER A 467 16.08 1.16 -3.45
C SER A 467 15.60 2.60 -3.24
N LEU A 468 15.18 3.28 -4.31
CA LEU A 468 14.73 4.68 -4.30
C LEU A 468 13.62 4.94 -3.27
N ASN A 469 12.69 4.00 -3.13
CA ASN A 469 11.56 4.09 -2.21
C ASN A 469 11.98 4.05 -0.72
N MET A 470 13.12 3.44 -0.40
CA MET A 470 13.60 3.28 0.99
C MET A 470 14.73 4.25 1.36
N GLN A 471 15.15 5.17 0.47
CA GLN A 471 16.18 6.16 0.81
C GLN A 471 15.78 7.05 2.00
N ARG A 472 14.47 7.32 2.18
CA ARG A 472 13.94 8.02 3.36
C ARG A 472 14.20 7.29 4.69
N SER A 473 14.36 5.96 4.67
CA SER A 473 14.62 5.14 5.87
C SER A 473 16.03 5.30 6.45
N LEU A 474 16.96 5.87 5.67
CA LEU A 474 18.30 6.26 6.14
C LEU A 474 18.26 7.41 7.16
N GLY A 475 17.27 8.30 7.03
CA GLY A 475 17.06 9.43 7.95
C GLY A 475 16.29 9.07 9.22
N LYS A 476 15.70 7.86 9.30
CA LYS A 476 15.04 7.37 10.51
C LYS A 476 16.09 7.00 11.57
N GLN A 477 15.83 7.35 12.83
CA GLN A 477 16.67 6.91 13.94
C GLN A 477 16.83 5.38 13.97
N HIS A 478 17.95 4.95 14.55
CA HIS A 478 18.39 3.57 14.65
C HIS A 478 19.49 3.52 15.74
N PRO A 479 19.63 2.45 16.54
CA PRO A 479 20.41 2.50 17.79
C PRO A 479 21.91 2.83 17.72
N PHE A 480 22.51 2.87 16.53
CA PHE A 480 23.87 3.41 16.29
C PHE A 480 23.82 4.63 15.35
N GLY A 481 22.81 5.47 15.53
CA GLY A 481 22.41 6.52 14.60
C GLY A 481 22.05 5.99 13.21
N GLY A 482 21.93 6.91 12.26
CA GLY A 482 21.88 6.58 10.83
C GLY A 482 23.19 6.02 10.26
N ALA A 483 24.29 6.10 11.03
CA ALA A 483 25.62 5.70 10.58
C ALA A 483 25.70 4.23 10.16
N LEU A 484 25.24 3.28 11.00
CA LEU A 484 25.27 1.86 10.62
C LEU A 484 24.42 1.58 9.35
N LYS A 485 23.30 2.29 9.16
CA LYS A 485 22.48 2.16 7.93
C LYS A 485 23.22 2.65 6.69
N GLN A 486 23.94 3.77 6.80
CA GLN A 486 24.76 4.33 5.72
C GLN A 486 25.93 3.40 5.38
N VAL A 487 26.59 2.85 6.39
CA VAL A 487 27.64 1.82 6.23
C VAL A 487 27.09 0.58 5.52
N LEU A 488 25.97 0.01 5.98
CA LEU A 488 25.36 -1.17 5.34
C LEU A 488 24.93 -0.89 3.89
N LYS A 489 24.44 0.32 3.60
CA LYS A 489 24.15 0.74 2.22
C LYS A 489 25.41 0.83 1.37
N SER A 490 26.50 1.41 1.89
CA SER A 490 27.77 1.56 1.19
C SER A 490 28.41 0.21 0.89
N TRP A 491 28.41 -0.71 1.87
CA TRP A 491 28.87 -2.07 1.71
C TRP A 491 28.03 -2.87 0.69
N ALA A 492 26.71 -2.72 0.71
CA ALA A 492 25.83 -3.33 -0.29
C ALA A 492 26.05 -2.76 -1.71
N ALA A 493 26.35 -1.47 -1.85
CA ALA A 493 26.73 -0.87 -3.14
C ALA A 493 28.03 -1.48 -3.69
N GLY A 494 28.94 -1.93 -2.83
CA GLY A 494 30.14 -2.71 -3.17
C GLY A 494 29.90 -4.20 -3.43
N GLY A 495 28.65 -4.65 -3.57
CA GLY A 495 28.32 -6.07 -3.79
C GLY A 495 28.49 -6.95 -2.55
N CYS A 496 28.43 -6.35 -1.35
CA CYS A 496 28.55 -7.04 -0.06
C CYS A 496 29.86 -7.83 0.13
N GLN A 497 30.96 -7.38 -0.47
CA GLN A 497 32.29 -8.01 -0.38
C GLN A 497 33.06 -7.62 0.90
#